data_AF-A0A961GD60-F1
#
_entry.id   AF-A0A961GD60-F1
#
_cell.length_a   1.000
_cell.length_b   1.000
_cell.length_c   1.000
_cell.angle_alpha   90.00
_cell.angle_beta   90.00
_cell.angle_gamma   90.00
#
_symmetry.space_group_name_H-M   'P 1'
#
loop_
_entity.id
_entity.type
_entity.pdbx_description
1 polymer ?
#
loop_
_entity_poly.entity_id
_entity_poly.type
_entity_poly.pdbx_seq_one_letter_code
_entity_poly.pdbx_strand_id
1 'polypeptide(L)' 'RGYNYTDGSDGLGRMDAGLFFIAYVRNPLTQYVPMQTKMSRDDLMMEYLQHRASRLYAVPPGVRPGDYVGQALLS' A
#
# COMPACT_ATOMS: atom_id res chain seq x y z
N ARG A 1 -1.28 -2.52 7.71
CA ARG A 1 -0.80 -3.91 7.88
C ARG A 1 0.27 -4.17 6.83
N GLY A 2 1.48 -3.67 7.06
CA GLY A 2 2.58 -3.84 6.11
C GLY A 2 3.31 -5.16 6.31
N TYR A 3 4.03 -5.59 5.28
CA TYR A 3 4.96 -6.72 5.32
C TYR A 3 6.36 -6.22 4.98
N ASN A 4 7.38 -6.73 5.66
CA ASN A 4 8.76 -6.46 5.26
C ASN A 4 9.11 -7.35 4.06
N TYR A 5 9.86 -6.81 3.10
CA TYR A 5 10.46 -7.60 2.02
C TYR A 5 11.97 -7.47 2.04
N THR A 6 12.64 -8.53 1.57
CA THR A 6 14.07 -8.61 1.36
C THR A 6 14.28 -9.39 0.08
N ASP A 7 14.66 -8.71 -1.00
CA ASP A 7 14.89 -9.32 -2.30
C ASP A 7 16.38 -9.20 -2.64
N GLY A 8 17.20 -10.06 -2.03
CA GLY A 8 18.64 -10.15 -2.27
C GLY A 8 19.41 -8.82 -2.17
N SER A 9 20.45 -8.69 -3.01
CA SER A 9 21.23 -7.47 -3.18
C SER A 9 21.01 -6.92 -4.59
N ASP A 10 20.80 -5.61 -4.73
CA ASP A 10 20.83 -4.96 -6.03
C ASP A 10 22.22 -5.13 -6.69
N GLY A 11 22.35 -4.85 -8.00
CA GLY A 11 23.62 -4.98 -8.74
C GLY A 11 24.78 -4.13 -8.22
N LEU A 12 24.56 -3.33 -7.16
CA LEU A 12 25.54 -2.47 -6.49
C LEU A 12 25.84 -2.92 -5.05
N GLY A 13 25.28 -4.04 -4.59
CA GLY A 13 25.56 -4.64 -3.28
C GLY A 13 24.76 -4.04 -2.11
N ARG A 14 23.71 -3.24 -2.36
CA ARG A 14 22.80 -2.75 -1.33
C ARG A 14 21.66 -3.76 -1.14
N MET A 15 21.22 -3.96 0.10
CA MET A 15 20.03 -4.79 0.37
C MET A 15 18.80 -4.14 -0.28
N ASP A 16 18.11 -4.86 -1.16
CA ASP A 16 16.78 -4.46 -1.63
C ASP A 16 15.75 -4.89 -0.59
N ALA A 17 15.79 -4.19 0.54
CA ALA A 17 14.94 -4.43 1.69
C ALA A 17 14.06 -3.22 1.95
N GLY A 18 12.80 -3.44 2.28
CA GLY A 18 11.86 -2.36 2.51
C GLY A 18 10.54 -2.83 3.09
N LEU A 19 9.56 -1.92 3.03
CA LEU A 19 8.23 -2.13 3.56
C LEU A 19 7.22 -2.18 2.41
N PHE A 20 6.52 -3.31 2.28
CA PHE A 20 5.28 -3.37 1.52
C PHE A 20 4.15 -2.81 2.39
N PHE A 21 3.95 -1.49 2.29
CA PHE A 21 2.97 -0.78 3.10
C PHE A 21 1.54 -1.00 2.58
N ILE A 22 0.63 -1.38 3.48
CA ILE A 22 -0.80 -1.58 3.17
C ILE A 22 -1.65 -0.84 4.21
N ALA A 23 -2.54 0.02 3.74
CA ALA A 23 -3.54 0.70 4.55
C ALA A 23 -4.95 0.40 4.04
N TYR A 24 -5.87 0.07 4.95
CA TYR A 24 -7.29 -0.04 4.67
C TYR A 24 -7.96 1.23 5.16
N VAL A 25 -8.59 1.96 4.25
CA VAL A 25 -9.27 3.23 4.53
C VAL A 25 -10.64 3.21 3.86
N ARG A 26 -11.62 3.92 4.44
CA ARG A 26 -12.96 4.02 3.85
C ARG A 26 -13.00 5.02 2.70
N ASN A 27 -12.27 6.14 2.86
CA ASN A 27 -12.11 7.14 1.82
C ASN A 27 -10.63 7.57 1.72
N PRO A 28 -9.90 7.14 0.68
CA PRO A 28 -8.49 7.49 0.54
C PRO A 28 -8.27 8.99 0.34
N LEU A 29 -9.21 9.72 -0.24
CA LEU A 29 -9.08 11.17 -0.50
C LEU A 29 -9.02 11.99 0.79
N THR A 30 -9.73 11.57 1.83
CA THR A 30 -9.78 12.28 3.11
C THR A 30 -8.88 11.68 4.17
N GLN A 31 -8.41 10.44 3.99
CA GLN A 31 -7.65 9.72 5.01
C GLN A 31 -6.19 9.48 4.61
N TYR A 32 -5.94 8.82 3.47
CA TYR A 32 -4.58 8.40 3.10
C TYR A 32 -3.83 9.48 2.32
N VAL A 33 -4.46 10.05 1.29
CA VAL A 33 -3.82 11.03 0.40
C VAL A 33 -3.31 12.25 1.16
N PRO A 34 -4.08 12.88 2.08
CA PRO A 34 -3.59 14.05 2.81
C PRO A 34 -2.42 13.70 3.75
N MET A 35 -2.49 12.54 4.43
CA MET A 35 -1.43 12.07 5.32
C MET A 35 -0.15 11.77 4.56
N GLN A 36 -0.22 11.02 3.45
CA GLN A 36 0.93 10.72 2.61
C GLN A 36 1.53 12.01 2.01
N THR A 37 0.70 12.96 1.59
CA THR A 37 1.16 14.24 1.03
C THR A 37 1.93 15.06 2.07
N LYS A 38 1.44 15.11 3.31
CA LYS A 38 2.14 15.77 4.41
C LYS A 38 3.46 15.08 4.74
N MET A 39 3.43 13.76 4.88
CA MET A 39 4.63 12.97 5.20
C MET A 39 5.70 13.09 4.11
N SER A 40 5.30 13.09 2.83
CA SER A 40 6.25 13.24 1.71
C SER A 40 6.91 14.62 1.65
N ARG A 41 6.30 15.65 2.27
CA ARG A 41 6.83 17.02 2.31
C ARG A 41 7.68 17.30 3.54
N ASP A 42 7.23 16.81 4.70
CA ASP A 42 7.71 17.28 6.00
C ASP A 42 8.43 16.19 6.82
N ASP A 43 8.49 14.94 6.34
CA ASP A 43 9.07 13.82 7.11
C ASP A 43 10.57 13.66 6.84
N LEU A 44 11.36 13.77 7.91
CA LEU A 44 12.81 13.57 7.93
C LEU A 44 13.22 12.14 7.51
N MET A 45 12.32 11.16 7.60
CA MET A 45 12.58 9.79 7.15
C MET A 45 12.59 9.66 5.62
N MET A 46 12.08 10.63 4.86
CA MET A 46 12.10 10.57 3.39
C MET A 46 13.52 10.54 2.80
N GLU A 47 14.54 10.99 3.53
CA GLU A 47 15.95 10.86 3.11
C GLU A 47 16.39 9.37 3.00
N TYR A 48 15.78 8.49 3.79
CA TYR A 48 16.16 7.08 3.92
C TYR A 48 15.16 6.12 3.24
N LEU A 49 14.05 6.64 2.70
CA LEU A 49 12.98 5.86 2.09
C LEU A 49 12.74 6.30 0.64
N GLN A 50 12.82 5.35 -0.28
CA GLN A 50 12.40 5.56 -1.66
C GLN A 50 11.04 4.91 -1.90
N HIS A 51 10.03 5.72 -2.25
CA HIS A 51 8.75 5.19 -2.70
C HIS A 51 8.86 4.73 -4.16
N ARG A 52 8.98 3.42 -4.38
CA ARG A 52 9.19 2.83 -5.72
C ARG A 52 7.90 2.51 -6.47
N ALA A 53 6.79 2.24 -5.77
CA ALA A 53 5.52 1.87 -6.40
C ALA A 53 4.30 2.21 -5.53
N SER A 54 3.22 2.67 -6.17
CA SER A 54 1.92 2.93 -5.55
C SER A 54 0.78 2.29 -6.34
N ARG A 55 -0.23 1.77 -5.64
CA ARG A 55 -1.48 1.27 -6.22
C ARG A 55 -2.64 1.49 -5.23
N LEU A 56 -3.84 1.73 -5.77
CA LEU A 56 -5.08 1.86 -5.01
C LEU A 56 -6.09 0.83 -5.53
N TYR A 57 -6.73 0.12 -4.61
CA TYR A 57 -7.71 -0.93 -4.93
C TYR A 57 -8.99 -0.74 -4.12
N ALA A 58 -10.12 -1.09 -4.73
CA ALA A 58 -11.39 -1.25 -4.00
C ALA A 58 -11.48 -2.69 -3.47
N VAL A 59 -11.69 -2.83 -2.16
CA VAL A 59 -11.90 -4.14 -1.53
C VAL A 59 -13.41 -4.30 -1.32
N PRO A 60 -14.09 -5.19 -2.07
CA PRO A 60 -15.53 -5.39 -1.95
C PRO A 60 -15.92 -5.97 -0.58
N PRO A 61 -17.20 -5.87 -0.19
CA PRO A 61 -17.69 -6.48 1.05
C PRO A 61 -17.54 -8.01 1.03
N GLY A 62 -17.61 -8.59 2.23
CA GLY A 62 -17.63 -10.06 2.40
C GLY A 62 -18.83 -10.71 1.74
N VAL A 63 -18.68 -12.00 1.41
CA VAL A 63 -19.68 -12.79 0.68
C VAL A 63 -20.50 -13.68 1.61
N ARG A 64 -21.70 -14.07 1.18
CA ARG A 64 -22.51 -15.11 1.85
C ARG A 64 -22.17 -16.49 1.28
N PRO A 65 -22.51 -17.59 1.97
CA PRO A 65 -22.39 -18.92 1.40
C PRO A 65 -23.14 -19.04 0.07
N GLY A 66 -22.45 -19.52 -0.96
CA GLY A 66 -23.00 -19.64 -2.32
C GLY A 66 -22.71 -18.45 -3.25
N ASP A 67 -22.21 -17.32 -2.72
CA ASP A 67 -21.83 -16.14 -3.51
C ASP A 67 -20.32 -16.08 -3.78
N TYR A 68 -19.90 -15.26 -4.76
CA TYR A 68 -18.48 -14.97 -5.03
C TYR A 68 -18.09 -13.50 -4.76
N VAL A 69 -16.79 -13.26 -4.53
CA VAL A 69 -16.27 -11.92 -4.19
C VAL A 69 -16.49 -10.97 -5.38
N GLY A 70 -17.14 -9.84 -5.11
CA GLY A 70 -17.46 -8.87 -6.16
C GLY A 70 -18.73 -9.19 -6.95
N GLN A 71 -19.50 -10.22 -6.59
CA GLN A 71 -20.75 -10.57 -7.27
C GLN A 71 -21.69 -9.38 -7.43
N ALA A 72 -21.91 -8.58 -6.37
CA ALA A 72 -22.76 -7.39 -6.42
C ALA A 72 -22.29 -6.30 -7.42
N LEU A 73 -21.05 -6.36 -7.91
CA LEU A 73 -20.50 -5.44 -8.90
C LEU A 73 -20.51 -6.05 -10.32
N LEU A 74 -20.45 -7.38 -10.44
CA LEU A 74 -20.16 -8.10 -11.69
C LEU A 74 -21.35 -8.85 -12.29
N SER A 75 -22.46 -9.00 -11.54
CA SER A 75 -23.69 -9.67 -11.98
C SER A 75 -24.78 -8.70 -12.41
#